data_AF-A0AAD7G7X8-F1
#
_entry.id   AF-A0AAD7G7X8-F1
#
_cell.length_a   1.000
_cell.length_b   1.000
_cell.length_c   1.000
_cell.angle_alpha   90.00
_cell.angle_beta   90.00
_cell.angle_gamma   90.00
#
_symmetry.space_group_name_H-M   'P 1'
#
loop_
_entity.id
_entity.type
_entity.pdbx_description
1 polymer ?
#
loop_
_entity_poly.entity_id
_entity_poly.type
_entity_poly.pdbx_seq_one_letter_code
_entity_poly.pdbx_strand_id
1 'polypeptide(L)' 'HIPRPPNAFILFRSSLINSQCVSTEVETNHSTLSKIIGMAWKNLPDDERQVWRHKAMDAVAEHKRNFPTYVFRP' A
#
# COMPACT_ATOMS: atom_id res chain seq x y z
N HIS A 1 0.65 4.31 19.72
CA HIS A 1 1.21 4.98 18.53
C HIS A 1 0.27 4.70 17.35
N ILE A 2 -0.29 5.73 16.69
CA ILE A 2 -1.25 5.56 15.60
C ILE A 2 -0.46 5.49 14.27
N PRO A 3 -0.59 4.40 13.48
CA PRO A 3 0.13 4.27 12.22
C PRO A 3 -0.42 5.24 11.17
N ARG A 4 0.43 5.61 10.20
CA ARG A 4 -0.01 6.45 9.07
C ARG A 4 -1.06 5.72 8.23
N PRO A 5 -2.04 6.43 7.66
CA PRO A 5 -2.91 5.84 6.65
C PRO A 5 -2.07 5.37 5.45
N PRO A 6 -2.37 4.18 4.89
CA PRO A 6 -1.64 3.65 3.75
C PRO A 6 -1.92 4.49 2.49
N ASN A 7 -0.88 4.77 1.71
CA ASN A 7 -1.03 5.36 0.39
C ASN A 7 -1.37 4.30 -0.67
N ALA A 8 -1.67 4.74 -1.90
CA ALA A 8 -2.07 3.86 -2.99
C ALA A 8 -1.05 2.74 -3.29
N PHE A 9 0.25 3.06 -3.22
CA PHE A 9 1.32 2.08 -3.42
C PHE A 9 1.39 1.06 -2.27
N ILE A 10 1.22 1.50 -1.03
CA ILE A 10 1.19 0.60 0.14
C ILE A 10 0.01 -0.37 0.03
N LEU A 11 -1.17 0.12 -0.34
CA LEU A 11 -2.34 -0.73 -0.57
C LEU A 11 -2.12 -1.73 -1.70
N PHE A 12 -1.55 -1.28 -2.82
CA PHE A 12 -1.21 -2.15 -3.95
C PHE A 12 -0.19 -3.23 -3.56
N ARG A 13 0.88 -2.85 -2.86
CA ARG A 13 1.90 -3.76 -2.35
C ARG A 13 1.27 -4.80 -1.42
N SER A 14 0.47 -4.37 -0.45
CA SER A 14 -0.21 -5.29 0.48
C SER A 14 -1.16 -6.22 -0.27
N SER A 15 -1.90 -5.72 -1.26
CA SER A 15 -2.79 -6.56 -2.07
C SER A 15 -2.01 -7.60 -2.86
N LEU A 16 -0.89 -7.25 -3.49
CA LEU A 16 -0.06 -8.19 -4.23
C LEU A 16 0.54 -9.26 -3.32
N ILE A 17 1.06 -8.86 -2.16
CA ILE A 17 1.60 -9.79 -1.16
C ILE A 17 0.50 -10.75 -0.66
N ASN A 18 -0.72 -10.25 -0.43
CA ASN A 18 -1.83 -11.06 0.04
C ASN A 18 -2.50 -11.92 -1.05
N SER A 19 -2.51 -11.47 -2.31
CA SER A 19 -3.29 -12.13 -3.38
C SER A 19 -2.57 -13.32 -4.00
N GLN A 20 -1.24 -13.29 -4.14
CA GLN A 20 -0.53 -14.45 -4.70
C GLN A 20 1.00 -14.35 -4.60
N CYS A 21 1.64 -15.52 -4.49
CA CYS A 21 2.93 -15.87 -5.12
C CYS A 21 4.22 -15.82 -4.29
N VAL A 22 4.16 -15.64 -2.96
CA VAL A 22 5.33 -15.86 -2.09
C VAL A 22 4.83 -16.49 -0.80
N SER A 23 5.03 -17.80 -0.61
CA SER A 23 4.91 -18.38 0.73
C SER A 23 5.79 -17.54 1.66
N THR A 24 5.27 -17.15 2.81
CA THR A 24 5.97 -16.40 3.88
C THR A 24 7.32 -17.02 4.28
N GLU A 25 7.62 -18.27 3.88
CA GLU A 25 8.94 -18.92 4.01
C GLU A 25 10.01 -18.44 3.01
N VAL A 26 9.62 -17.88 1.86
CA VAL A 26 10.51 -17.32 0.82
C VAL A 26 10.66 -15.79 1.01
N GLU A 27 10.56 -15.32 2.25
CA GLU A 27 10.82 -13.93 2.65
C GLU A 27 12.32 -13.57 2.69
N THR A 28 13.22 -14.34 2.08
CA THR A 28 14.66 -14.09 2.20
C THR A 28 15.12 -12.84 1.45
N ASN A 29 14.30 -12.23 0.58
CA ASN A 29 14.75 -11.07 -0.21
C ASN A 29 13.66 -10.00 -0.45
N HIS A 30 13.19 -9.37 0.62
CA HIS A 30 12.32 -8.18 0.58
C HIS A 30 12.82 -7.07 -0.36
N SER A 31 14.14 -6.98 -0.56
CA SER A 31 14.80 -6.05 -1.49
C SER A 31 14.38 -6.31 -2.93
N THR A 32 14.39 -7.57 -3.36
CA THR A 32 14.00 -7.97 -4.73
C THR A 32 12.50 -7.81 -4.93
N LEU A 33 11.70 -8.21 -3.94
CA LEU A 33 10.24 -8.07 -4.00
C LEU A 33 9.82 -6.60 -4.11
N SER A 34 10.44 -5.71 -3.33
CA SER A 34 10.16 -4.28 -3.40
C SER A 34 10.52 -3.68 -4.76
N LYS A 35 11.60 -4.16 -5.40
CA LYS A 35 11.96 -3.77 -6.77
C LYS A 35 10.92 -4.24 -7.79
N ILE A 36 10.48 -5.50 -7.71
CA ILE A 36 9.47 -6.07 -8.61
C ILE A 36 8.15 -5.33 -8.48
N ILE A 37 7.66 -5.13 -7.25
CA ILE A 37 6.41 -4.40 -6.98
C ILE A 37 6.52 -2.95 -7.44
N GLY A 38 7.67 -2.31 -7.25
CA GLY A 38 7.95 -0.97 -7.78
C GLY A 38 7.87 -0.91 -9.30
N MET A 39 8.37 -1.93 -10.01
CA MET A 39 8.23 -2.02 -11.47
C MET A 39 6.79 -2.29 -11.90
N ALA A 40 6.08 -3.22 -11.25
CA ALA A 40 4.68 -3.51 -11.52
C ALA A 40 3.80 -2.27 -11.33
N TRP A 41 4.02 -1.50 -10.26
CA TRP A 41 3.30 -0.24 -10.02
C TRP A 41 3.53 0.80 -11.11
N LYS A 42 4.77 0.93 -11.61
CA LYS A 42 5.11 1.84 -12.72
C LYS A 42 4.44 1.42 -14.03
N ASN A 43 4.39 0.11 -14.29
CA ASN A 43 3.76 -0.47 -15.49
C ASN A 43 2.23 -0.59 -15.39
N LEU A 44 1.65 -0.34 -14.22
CA LEU A 44 0.20 -0.40 -14.02
C LEU A 44 -0.51 0.65 -14.90
N PRO A 45 -1.58 0.27 -15.65
CA PRO A 45 -2.37 1.21 -16.41
C PRO A 45 -2.98 2.28 -15.49
N ASP A 46 -3.22 3.49 -16.02
CA ASP A 46 -3.68 4.60 -15.17
C ASP A 46 -5.06 4.29 -14.56
N ASP A 47 -5.96 3.64 -15.29
CA ASP A 47 -7.27 3.22 -14.79
C ASP A 47 -7.17 2.36 -13.52
N GLU A 48 -6.30 1.35 -13.52
CA GLU A 48 -6.07 0.53 -12.33
C GLU A 48 -5.37 1.33 -11.22
N ARG A 49 -4.44 2.21 -11.58
CA ARG A 49 -3.79 3.09 -10.62
C ARG A 49 -4.80 4.03 -9.95
N GLN A 50 -5.82 4.50 -10.67
CA GLN A 50 -6.90 5.31 -10.11
C GLN A 50 -7.70 4.55 -9.05
N VAL A 51 -7.98 3.25 -9.27
CA VAL A 51 -8.64 2.42 -8.26
C VAL A 51 -7.86 2.43 -6.95
N TRP A 52 -6.53 2.28 -7.00
CA TRP A 52 -5.68 2.33 -5.81
C TRP A 52 -5.60 3.72 -5.17
N ARG A 53 -5.60 4.78 -5.99
CA ARG A 53 -5.67 6.17 -5.50
C ARG A 53 -6.97 6.43 -4.76
N HIS A 54 -8.10 5.99 -5.30
CA HIS A 54 -9.41 6.12 -4.67
C HIS A 54 -9.44 5.40 -3.32
N LYS A 55 -9.00 4.14 -3.28
CA LYS A 55 -8.88 3.38 -2.02
C LYS A 55 -7.99 4.08 -0.99
N ALA A 56 -6.91 4.71 -1.42
CA ALA A 56 -6.03 5.47 -0.52
C ALA A 56 -6.69 6.74 0.02
N MET A 57 -7.48 7.44 -0.81
CA MET A 57 -8.28 8.58 -0.36
C MET A 57 -9.30 8.16 0.68
N ASP A 58 -9.99 7.04 0.47
CA ASP A 58 -10.94 6.47 1.41
C ASP A 58 -10.26 6.09 2.73
N ALA A 59 -9.10 5.44 2.67
CA ALA A 59 -8.33 5.08 3.86
C ALA A 59 -7.87 6.32 4.66
N VAL A 60 -7.47 7.40 3.98
CA VAL A 60 -7.14 8.68 4.64
C VAL A 60 -8.39 9.31 5.26
N ALA A 61 -9.52 9.28 4.56
CA ALA A 61 -10.78 9.82 5.07
C ALA A 61 -11.28 9.04 6.29
N GLU A 62 -11.20 7.71 6.27
CA GLU A 62 -11.52 6.85 7.39
C GLU A 62 -10.56 7.09 8.57
N HIS A 63 -9.25 7.17 8.30
CA HIS A 63 -8.27 7.46 9.34
C HIS A 63 -8.53 8.81 10.03
N LYS A 64 -8.90 9.84 9.26
CA LYS A 64 -9.26 11.15 9.81
C LYS A 64 -10.56 11.11 10.64
N ARG A 65 -11.53 10.28 10.26
CA ARG A 65 -12.76 10.07 11.04
C ARG A 65 -12.48 9.35 12.36
N ASN A 66 -11.67 8.29 12.31
CA ASN A 66 -11.34 7.47 13.47
C ASN A 66 -10.35 8.14 14.42
N PHE A 67 -9.47 8.98 13.89
CA PHE A 67 -8.45 9.70 14.65
C PHE A 67 -8.46 11.20 14.31
N PRO A 68 -9.49 11.95 14.76
CA PRO A 68 -9.63 13.37 14.43
C PRO A 68 -8.53 14.26 15.03
N THR A 69 -7.90 13.81 16.11
CA THR A 69 -6.76 14.48 16.76
C THR A 69 -5.40 13.96 16.28
N TYR A 70 -5.37 13.10 15.26
CA TYR A 70 -4.14 12.55 14.73
C TYR A 70 -3.27 13.64 14.12
N VAL A 71 -2.02 13.71 14.58
CA VAL A 71 -0.97 14.54 14.00
C VAL A 71 0.24 13.65 13.80
N PHE A 72 0.76 13.62 12.58
CA PHE A 72 1.98 12.89 12.27
C PHE A 72 3.17 13.52 13.02
N ARG A 73 3.88 12.70 13.80
CA ARG A 73 5.13 13.07 14.47
C ARG A 73 6.22 12.11 13.99
N PRO A 74 7.18 12.58 13.19
CA PRO A 74 8.28 11.76 12.67
C PRO A 74 9.25 11.33 13.78
#